data_AF-A0A351FRT2-F1
#
_entry.id   AF-A0A351FRT2-F1
#
_cell.length_a   1.000
_cell.length_b   1.000
_cell.length_c   1.000
_cell.angle_alpha   90.00
_cell.angle_beta   90.00
_cell.angle_gamma   90.00
#
_symmetry.space_group_name_H-M   'P 1'
#
loop_
_entity.id
_entity.type
_entity.pdbx_description
1 polymer ?
#
loop_
_entity_poly.entity_id
_entity_poly.type
_entity_poly.pdbx_seq_one_letter_code
_entity_poly.pdbx_strand_id
1 'polypeptide(L)'
;MESADIPELRVSNEVRNDIDELQRRLDEDGYLFFRQLLDPDRLMKLRHEMLSVMQAGGWLVAGTDPMDGIADPDTRCTEGDLGYTDVYHKVYKLQSFHAIAHSRKILDLLEEIRGCTMMPQPQKVARLWFPKFTEHTTPTHQDFVHFQGSEDNLTCW
;
A
#
# COMPACT_ATOMS: atom_id res chain seq x y z
N MET A 1 -10.26 -2.09 -23.51
CA MET A 1 -10.93 -1.10 -22.65
C MET A 1 -10.01 0.10 -22.62
N GLU A 2 -10.39 1.20 -23.28
CA GLU A 2 -9.64 2.45 -23.14
C GLU A 2 -9.75 2.92 -21.69
N SER A 3 -8.73 3.57 -21.14
CA SER A 3 -8.71 3.96 -19.71
C SER A 3 -9.83 4.93 -19.32
N ALA A 4 -10.62 5.43 -20.27
CA ALA A 4 -11.67 6.41 -20.08
C ALA A 4 -12.96 5.86 -19.46
N ASP A 5 -13.15 4.52 -19.42
CA ASP A 5 -14.42 3.91 -19.00
C ASP A 5 -14.37 3.22 -17.61
N ILE A 6 -13.28 3.36 -16.86
CA ILE A 6 -13.20 2.79 -15.50
C ILE A 6 -13.84 3.76 -14.51
N PRO A 7 -14.93 3.40 -13.82
CA PRO A 7 -15.55 4.27 -12.84
C PRO A 7 -14.62 4.47 -11.63
N GLU A 8 -14.71 5.66 -11.03
CA GLU A 8 -14.06 5.98 -9.76
C GLU A 8 -14.54 5.05 -8.63
N LEU A 9 -13.68 4.82 -7.63
CA LEU A 9 -14.04 4.03 -6.45
C LEU A 9 -15.14 4.73 -5.65
N ARG A 10 -16.12 3.95 -5.18
CA ARG A 10 -17.19 4.44 -4.30
C ARG A 10 -16.61 4.77 -2.92
N VAL A 11 -16.66 6.05 -2.55
CA VAL A 11 -16.24 6.52 -1.22
C VAL A 11 -17.21 6.01 -0.15
N SER A 12 -16.68 5.53 0.98
CA SER A 12 -17.43 4.97 2.12
C SER A 12 -17.28 5.77 3.42
N ASN A 13 -16.72 6.97 3.37
CA ASN A 13 -16.52 7.83 4.55
C ASN A 13 -17.84 8.18 5.27
N GLU A 14 -18.93 8.35 4.53
CA GLU A 14 -20.25 8.77 5.03
C GLU A 14 -20.96 7.67 5.81
N VAL A 15 -20.63 6.40 5.53
CA VAL A 15 -21.18 5.21 6.20
C VAL A 15 -20.16 4.59 7.17
N ARG A 16 -19.12 5.33 7.54
CA ARG A 16 -18.01 4.79 8.36
C ARG A 16 -18.45 4.19 9.70
N ASN A 17 -19.55 4.69 10.27
CA ASN A 17 -20.10 4.21 11.55
C ASN A 17 -21.34 3.31 11.36
N ASP A 18 -21.64 2.92 10.12
CA ASP A 18 -22.76 2.05 9.75
C ASP A 18 -22.18 0.70 9.30
N ILE A 19 -22.00 -0.19 10.28
CA ILE A 19 -21.32 -1.48 10.06
C ILE A 19 -22.09 -2.36 9.08
N ASP A 20 -23.43 -2.37 9.15
CA ASP A 20 -24.27 -3.17 8.25
C ASP A 20 -24.11 -2.72 6.79
N GLU A 21 -24.05 -1.40 6.55
CA GLU A 21 -23.83 -0.86 5.21
C GLU A 21 -22.39 -1.08 4.72
N LEU A 22 -21.39 -1.05 5.61
CA LEU A 22 -20.01 -1.40 5.26
C LEU A 22 -19.87 -2.88 4.90
N GLN A 23 -20.51 -3.77 5.64
CA GLN A 23 -20.56 -5.21 5.32
C GLN A 23 -21.26 -5.43 3.98
N ARG A 24 -22.43 -4.81 3.76
CA ARG A 24 -23.18 -4.91 2.50
C ARG A 24 -22.33 -4.47 1.30
N ARG A 25 -21.60 -3.35 1.41
CA ARG A 25 -20.67 -2.90 0.35
C ARG A 25 -19.53 -3.87 0.13
N LEU A 26 -18.93 -4.40 1.20
CA LEU A 26 -17.84 -5.36 1.07
C LEU A 26 -18.31 -6.64 0.38
N ASP A 27 -19.51 -7.11 0.68
CA ASP A 27 -20.10 -8.31 0.08
C ASP A 27 -20.50 -8.11 -1.40
N GLU A 28 -21.03 -6.92 -1.74
CA GLU A 28 -21.47 -6.61 -3.11
C GLU A 28 -20.32 -6.17 -4.03
N ASP A 29 -19.45 -5.29 -3.54
CA ASP A 29 -18.42 -4.63 -4.34
C ASP A 29 -17.04 -5.30 -4.19
N GLY A 30 -16.81 -6.07 -3.12
CA GLY A 30 -15.53 -6.72 -2.82
C GLY A 30 -14.46 -5.76 -2.27
N TYR A 31 -14.80 -4.49 -2.00
CA TYR A 31 -13.87 -3.49 -1.46
C TYR A 31 -14.58 -2.41 -0.63
N LEU A 32 -13.78 -1.67 0.14
CA LEU A 32 -14.19 -0.42 0.79
C LEU A 32 -13.13 0.65 0.51
N PHE A 33 -13.56 1.85 0.11
CA PHE A 33 -12.66 2.96 -0.13
C PHE A 33 -12.91 4.11 0.84
N PHE A 34 -11.89 4.45 1.64
CA PHE A 34 -11.92 5.55 2.58
C PHE A 34 -10.87 6.62 2.22
N ARG A 35 -11.31 7.87 2.15
CA ARG A 35 -10.43 9.03 2.07
C ARG A 35 -9.96 9.41 3.48
N GLN A 36 -8.66 9.69 3.62
CA GLN A 36 -8.05 10.21 4.86
C GLN A 36 -8.37 9.36 6.11
N LEU A 37 -8.43 8.03 5.97
CA LEU A 37 -8.61 7.15 7.12
C LEU A 37 -7.39 7.18 8.04
N LEU A 38 -6.18 7.27 7.49
CA LEU A 38 -4.95 7.41 8.26
C LEU A 38 -4.56 8.89 8.43
N ASP A 39 -3.76 9.15 9.46
CA ASP A 39 -3.15 10.45 9.71
C ASP A 39 -2.16 10.82 8.58
N PRO A 40 -2.42 11.88 7.80
CA PRO A 40 -1.55 12.29 6.71
C PRO A 40 -0.12 12.59 7.16
N ASP A 41 0.08 13.16 8.36
CA ASP A 41 1.41 13.53 8.84
C ASP A 41 2.25 12.28 9.10
N ARG A 42 1.63 11.22 9.64
CA ARG A 42 2.27 9.92 9.82
C ARG A 42 2.67 9.30 8.48
N LEU A 43 1.82 9.41 7.46
CA LEU A 43 2.12 8.92 6.12
C LEU A 43 3.25 9.72 5.46
N MET A 44 3.28 11.04 5.63
CA MET A 44 4.33 11.89 5.08
C MET A 44 5.69 11.62 5.72
N LYS A 45 5.73 11.33 7.04
CA LYS A 45 6.95 10.89 7.72
C LYS A 45 7.46 9.55 7.18
N LEU A 46 6.57 8.56 7.01
CA LEU A 46 6.94 7.27 6.41
C LEU A 46 7.44 7.44 4.98
N ARG A 47 6.75 8.27 4.18
CA ARG A 47 7.17 8.62 2.82
C ARG A 47 8.59 9.20 2.81
N HIS A 48 8.88 10.15 3.71
CA HIS A 48 10.21 10.74 3.83
C HIS A 48 11.29 9.70 4.14
N GLU A 49 11.04 8.81 5.10
CA GLU A 49 11.98 7.74 5.46
C GLU A 49 12.24 6.79 4.29
N MET A 50 11.18 6.35 3.59
CA MET A 50 11.30 5.47 2.42
C MET A 50 12.08 6.16 1.28
N LEU A 51 11.74 7.41 0.95
CA LEU A 51 12.41 8.16 -0.12
C LEU A 51 13.86 8.50 0.22
N SER A 52 14.17 8.72 1.50
CA SER A 52 15.55 8.92 1.95
C SER A 52 16.40 7.67 1.71
N VAL A 53 15.84 6.48 1.98
CA VAL A 53 16.52 5.20 1.68
C VAL A 53 16.70 5.02 0.17
N MET A 54 15.68 5.34 -0.62
CA MET A 54 15.75 5.26 -2.09
C MET A 54 16.78 6.24 -2.67
N GLN A 55 16.86 7.47 -2.15
CA GLN A 55 17.88 8.45 -2.56
C GLN A 55 19.30 7.97 -2.21
N ALA A 56 19.50 7.43 -1.01
CA ALA A 56 20.77 6.83 -0.62
C ALA A 56 21.13 5.59 -1.47
N GLY A 57 20.12 4.94 -2.05
CA GLY A 57 20.25 3.86 -3.03
C GLY A 57 20.48 4.34 -4.47
N GLY A 58 20.52 5.66 -4.71
CA GLY A 58 20.73 6.26 -6.03
C GLY A 58 19.48 6.32 -6.91
N TRP A 59 18.29 5.97 -6.39
CA TRP A 59 17.08 5.88 -7.23
C TRP A 59 16.41 7.22 -7.54
N LEU A 60 16.78 8.26 -6.79
CA LEU A 60 16.28 9.62 -6.96
C LEU A 60 17.41 10.52 -7.46
N VAL A 61 17.04 11.58 -8.18
CA VAL A 61 18.00 12.57 -8.69
C VAL A 61 18.83 13.14 -7.55
N ALA A 62 20.16 13.10 -7.70
CA ALA A 62 21.08 13.56 -6.67
C ALA A 62 20.95 15.07 -6.43
N GLY A 63 20.97 15.47 -5.15
CA GLY A 63 20.91 16.88 -4.74
C GLY A 63 19.51 17.50 -4.67
N THR A 64 18.44 16.75 -4.98
CA THR A 64 17.05 17.20 -4.72
C THR A 64 16.59 16.80 -3.32
N ASP A 65 15.48 17.37 -2.85
CA ASP A 65 14.81 16.86 -1.66
C ASP A 65 14.24 15.46 -1.97
N PRO A 66 14.50 14.41 -1.15
CA PRO A 66 13.85 13.11 -1.31
C PRO A 66 12.33 13.20 -1.48
N MET A 67 11.68 14.15 -0.80
CA MET A 67 10.23 14.31 -0.80
C MET A 67 9.67 14.74 -2.15
N ASP A 68 10.47 15.40 -2.99
CA ASP A 68 10.10 15.70 -4.37
C ASP A 68 9.86 14.40 -5.18
N GLY A 69 10.47 13.28 -4.76
CA GLY A 69 10.22 11.96 -5.34
C GLY A 69 10.64 11.86 -6.81
N ILE A 70 11.62 12.67 -7.23
CA ILE A 70 12.10 12.73 -8.61
C ILE A 70 13.00 11.53 -8.86
N ALA A 71 12.45 10.48 -9.47
CA ALA A 71 13.20 9.27 -9.80
C ALA A 71 14.26 9.55 -10.88
N ASP A 72 15.42 8.92 -10.76
CA ASP A 72 16.45 8.89 -11.80
C ASP A 72 16.15 7.75 -12.80
N PRO A 73 15.81 8.04 -14.06
CA PRO A 73 15.55 7.02 -15.08
C PRO A 73 16.72 6.08 -15.36
N ASP A 74 17.96 6.53 -15.15
CA ASP A 74 19.16 5.77 -15.51
C ASP A 74 19.46 4.67 -14.48
N THR A 75 18.81 4.72 -13.30
CA THR A 75 18.96 3.74 -12.22
C THR A 75 17.78 2.79 -12.10
N ARG A 76 16.91 2.73 -13.13
CA ARG A 76 15.73 1.86 -13.13
C ARG A 76 16.12 0.40 -12.91
N CYS A 77 15.37 -0.25 -12.04
CA CYS A 77 15.47 -1.67 -11.73
C CYS A 77 14.12 -2.20 -11.24
N THR A 78 13.97 -3.52 -11.22
CA THR A 78 12.76 -4.23 -10.79
C THR A 78 13.11 -5.41 -9.90
N GLU A 79 12.08 -6.04 -9.32
CA GLU A 79 12.22 -7.32 -8.62
C GLU A 79 12.99 -8.34 -9.46
N GLY A 80 14.00 -8.98 -8.85
CA GLY A 80 14.96 -9.85 -9.53
C GLY A 80 16.34 -9.22 -9.73
N ASP A 81 16.42 -7.88 -9.81
CA ASP A 81 17.70 -7.18 -9.88
C ASP A 81 18.35 -7.07 -8.50
N LEU A 82 19.68 -7.24 -8.45
CA LEU A 82 20.44 -7.06 -7.19
C LEU A 82 20.32 -5.62 -6.68
N GLY A 83 20.40 -4.64 -7.57
CA GLY A 83 20.24 -3.22 -7.22
C GLY A 83 18.85 -2.90 -6.64
N TYR A 84 17.80 -3.56 -7.14
CA TYR A 84 16.45 -3.47 -6.56
C TYR A 84 16.43 -4.03 -5.14
N THR A 85 16.93 -5.25 -4.99
CA THR A 85 16.94 -6.02 -3.75
C THR A 85 17.69 -5.30 -2.62
N ASP A 86 18.83 -4.67 -2.92
CA ASP A 86 19.66 -3.97 -1.93
C ASP A 86 18.96 -2.77 -1.29
N VAL A 87 18.22 -2.00 -2.08
CA VAL A 87 17.45 -0.85 -1.57
C VAL A 87 16.14 -1.29 -0.95
N TYR A 88 15.43 -2.24 -1.59
CA TYR A 88 14.19 -2.79 -1.06
C TYR A 88 14.38 -3.34 0.36
N HIS A 89 15.43 -4.12 0.61
CA HIS A 89 15.72 -4.65 1.94
C HIS A 89 16.02 -3.57 2.97
N LYS A 90 16.60 -2.43 2.57
CA LYS A 90 16.81 -1.30 3.48
C LYS A 90 15.49 -0.63 3.84
N VAL A 91 14.60 -0.42 2.86
CA VAL A 91 13.24 0.08 3.11
C VAL A 91 12.48 -0.89 4.01
N TYR A 92 12.58 -2.20 3.74
CA TYR A 92 11.91 -3.23 4.52
C TYR A 92 12.40 -3.33 5.97
N LYS A 93 13.58 -2.79 6.31
CA LYS A 93 14.07 -2.72 7.69
C LYS A 93 13.52 -1.53 8.49
N LEU A 94 12.82 -0.59 7.83
CA LEU A 94 12.23 0.55 8.52
C LEU A 94 11.11 0.06 9.46
N GLN A 95 11.27 0.31 10.76
CA GLN A 95 10.25 -0.04 11.76
C GLN A 95 8.91 0.64 11.44
N SER A 96 8.95 1.89 10.99
CA SER A 96 7.78 2.69 10.63
C SER A 96 6.94 2.06 9.51
N PHE A 97 7.60 1.44 8.53
CA PHE A 97 6.96 0.72 7.43
C PHE A 97 6.12 -0.46 7.94
N HIS A 98 6.58 -1.16 8.96
CA HIS A 98 5.80 -2.23 9.60
C HIS A 98 4.76 -1.70 10.57
N ALA A 99 5.11 -0.66 11.34
CA ALA A 99 4.25 -0.11 12.38
C ALA A 99 2.94 0.50 11.83
N ILE A 100 2.91 0.96 10.58
CA ILE A 100 1.68 1.53 9.98
C ILE A 100 0.54 0.51 9.91
N ALA A 101 0.85 -0.76 9.63
CA ALA A 101 -0.13 -1.83 9.57
C ALA A 101 -0.75 -2.18 10.92
N HIS A 102 -0.16 -1.74 12.03
CA HIS A 102 -0.69 -1.93 13.39
C HIS A 102 -1.58 -0.77 13.86
N SER A 103 -1.95 0.17 12.96
CA SER A 103 -2.84 1.29 13.25
C SER A 103 -4.16 0.81 13.89
N ARG A 104 -4.42 1.25 15.13
CA ARG A 104 -5.68 0.97 15.83
C ARG A 104 -6.89 1.47 15.05
N LYS A 105 -6.79 2.66 14.46
CA LYS A 105 -7.87 3.23 13.64
C LYS A 105 -8.31 2.33 12.48
N ILE A 106 -7.39 1.54 11.90
CA ILE A 106 -7.73 0.57 10.85
C ILE A 106 -8.20 -0.73 11.47
N LEU A 107 -7.44 -1.27 12.42
CA LEU A 107 -7.71 -2.59 12.95
C LEU A 107 -9.03 -2.62 13.71
N ASP A 108 -9.35 -1.61 14.51
CA ASP A 108 -10.62 -1.52 15.24
C ASP A 108 -11.80 -1.46 14.25
N LEU A 109 -11.69 -0.71 13.14
CA LEU A 109 -12.70 -0.67 12.07
C LEU A 109 -12.87 -2.05 11.40
N LEU A 110 -11.77 -2.72 11.05
CA LEU A 110 -11.82 -4.03 10.42
C LEU A 110 -12.39 -5.09 11.39
N GLU A 111 -12.03 -5.03 12.67
CA GLU A 111 -12.57 -5.93 13.70
C GLU A 111 -14.07 -5.72 13.90
N GLU A 112 -14.55 -4.47 13.88
CA GLU A 112 -15.99 -4.18 13.91
C GLU A 112 -16.71 -4.73 12.67
N ILE A 113 -16.17 -4.52 11.47
CA ILE A 113 -16.74 -5.05 10.22
C ILE A 113 -16.79 -6.58 10.23
N ARG A 114 -15.75 -7.26 10.75
CA ARG A 114 -15.67 -8.73 10.73
C ARG A 114 -16.29 -9.40 11.95
N GLY A 115 -16.55 -8.66 13.02
CA GLY A 115 -17.05 -9.20 14.28
C GLY A 115 -16.04 -10.13 14.99
N CYS A 116 -14.75 -10.02 14.68
CA CYS A 116 -13.70 -10.85 15.25
C CYS A 116 -12.38 -10.07 15.38
N THR A 117 -11.47 -10.55 16.23
CA THR A 117 -10.13 -9.97 16.35
C THR A 117 -9.33 -10.20 15.07
N MET A 118 -8.67 -9.15 14.59
CA MET A 118 -7.89 -9.18 13.35
C MET A 118 -6.40 -8.99 13.67
N MET A 119 -5.55 -9.73 12.98
CA MET A 119 -4.11 -9.58 13.07
C MET A 119 -3.55 -9.04 11.76
N PRO A 120 -2.70 -7.99 11.77
CA PRO A 120 -2.00 -7.58 10.57
C PRO A 120 -1.01 -8.68 10.15
N GLN A 121 -1.09 -9.12 8.90
CA GLN A 121 -0.17 -10.13 8.37
C GLN A 121 1.29 -9.65 8.49
N PRO A 122 2.24 -10.45 9.01
CA PRO A 122 3.61 -9.99 9.22
C PRO A 122 4.32 -9.57 7.92
N GLN A 123 4.01 -10.25 6.82
CA GLN A 123 4.55 -9.90 5.50
C GLN A 123 3.88 -8.62 4.98
N LYS A 124 4.70 -7.65 4.63
CA LYS A 124 4.28 -6.40 3.96
C LYS A 124 4.85 -6.37 2.55
N VAL A 125 4.20 -5.65 1.66
CA VAL A 125 4.69 -5.46 0.29
C VAL A 125 4.87 -3.97 0.07
N ALA A 126 6.11 -3.53 -0.14
CA ALA A 126 6.39 -2.17 -0.55
C ALA A 126 6.36 -2.10 -2.07
N ARG A 127 5.49 -1.29 -2.66
CA ARG A 127 5.57 -1.01 -4.10
C ARG A 127 6.54 0.15 -4.32
N LEU A 128 7.80 -0.18 -4.62
CA LEU A 128 8.82 0.80 -5.00
C LEU A 128 9.02 0.73 -6.51
N TRP A 129 8.46 1.69 -7.25
CA TRP A 129 8.37 1.56 -8.71
C TRP A 129 8.80 2.83 -9.43
N PHE A 130 9.56 2.66 -10.51
CA PHE A 130 9.97 3.79 -11.34
C PHE A 130 8.82 4.26 -12.24
N PRO A 131 8.68 5.59 -12.47
CA PRO A 131 7.66 6.12 -13.35
C PRO A 131 7.77 5.56 -14.78
N LYS A 132 6.62 5.23 -15.40
CA LYS A 132 6.50 4.72 -16.78
C LYS A 132 7.19 3.36 -17.02
N PHE A 133 7.53 2.61 -15.98
CA PHE A 133 8.19 1.31 -16.08
C PHE A 133 7.18 0.14 -16.00
N THR A 134 6.18 0.10 -16.89
CA THR A 134 4.96 -0.71 -16.68
C THR A 134 5.06 -2.18 -17.10
N GLU A 135 6.15 -2.61 -17.73
CA GLU A 135 6.28 -3.97 -18.27
C GLU A 135 6.34 -5.07 -17.20
N HIS A 136 6.71 -4.70 -15.96
CA HIS A 136 6.83 -5.62 -14.83
C HIS A 136 5.71 -5.43 -13.78
N THR A 137 4.60 -4.78 -14.13
CA THR A 137 3.49 -4.61 -13.18
C THR A 137 2.78 -5.92 -12.89
N THR A 138 2.24 -6.04 -11.68
CA THR A 138 1.49 -7.21 -11.25
C THR A 138 0.24 -7.41 -12.11
N PRO A 139 0.04 -8.59 -12.73
CA PRO A 139 -1.15 -8.88 -13.51
C PRO A 139 -2.39 -8.98 -12.62
N THR A 140 -3.58 -9.00 -13.22
CA THR A 140 -4.83 -9.27 -12.49
C THR A 140 -4.75 -10.62 -11.78
N HIS A 141 -4.98 -10.63 -10.46
CA HIS A 141 -4.94 -11.82 -9.62
C HIS A 141 -5.80 -11.62 -8.36
N GLN A 142 -5.85 -12.65 -7.51
CA GLN A 142 -6.45 -12.61 -6.17
C GLN A 142 -5.38 -12.96 -5.13
N ASP A 143 -5.32 -12.18 -4.05
CA ASP A 143 -4.30 -12.32 -3.01
C ASP A 143 -4.36 -13.66 -2.28
N PHE A 144 -5.54 -14.26 -2.13
CA PHE A 144 -5.71 -15.54 -1.43
C PHE A 144 -4.80 -16.66 -1.99
N VAL A 145 -4.58 -16.68 -3.31
CA VAL A 145 -3.72 -17.68 -3.98
C VAL A 145 -2.26 -17.59 -3.51
N HIS A 146 -1.80 -16.40 -3.14
CA HIS A 146 -0.41 -16.11 -2.78
C HIS A 146 -0.17 -16.06 -1.27
N PHE A 147 -1.11 -15.50 -0.51
CA PHE A 147 -0.96 -15.30 0.93
C PHE A 147 -1.67 -16.37 1.77
N GLN A 148 -2.70 -17.04 1.21
CA GLN A 148 -3.50 -18.07 1.87
C GLN A 148 -4.05 -17.61 3.23
N GLY A 149 -4.32 -18.54 4.15
CA GLY A 149 -4.88 -18.25 5.47
C GLY A 149 -6.40 -18.44 5.48
N SER A 150 -7.14 -17.40 5.83
CA SER A 150 -8.60 -17.41 5.73
C SER A 150 -9.04 -16.79 4.41
N GLU A 151 -10.16 -17.27 3.86
CA GLU A 151 -10.91 -16.55 2.81
C GLU A 151 -11.39 -15.19 3.33
N ASP A 152 -11.37 -15.02 4.65
CA ASP A 152 -11.70 -13.76 5.30
C ASP A 152 -10.58 -12.71 5.35
N ASN A 153 -9.46 -12.95 4.67
CA ASN A 153 -8.35 -12.00 4.63
C ASN A 153 -8.69 -10.76 3.80
N LEU A 154 -8.39 -9.58 4.35
CA LEU A 154 -8.57 -8.30 3.69
C LEU A 154 -7.24 -7.61 3.42
N THR A 155 -7.04 -7.20 2.17
CA THR A 155 -5.89 -6.39 1.78
C THR A 155 -6.19 -4.92 2.06
N CYS A 156 -5.35 -4.30 2.89
CA CYS A 156 -5.34 -2.86 3.09
C CYS A 156 -4.21 -2.26 2.25
N TRP A 157 -4.58 -1.43 1.27
CA TRP A 157 -3.66 -0.81 0.32
C TRP A 157 -3.43 0.67 0.66
#